data_AF-A0A820FJA8-F1
#
_entry.id   AF-A0A820FJA8-F1
#
_cell.length_a   1.000
_cell.length_b   1.000
_cell.length_c   1.000
_cell.angle_alpha   90.00
_cell.angle_beta   90.00
_cell.angle_gamma   90.00
#
_symmetry.space_group_name_H-M   'P 1'
#
loop_
_entity.id
_entity.type
_entity.pdbx_description
1 polymer ?
#
loop_
_entity_poly.entity_id
_entity_poly.type
_entity_poly.pdbx_seq_one_letter_code
_entity_poly.pdbx_strand_id
1 'polypeptide(L)'
;MELFRDPVIANDGRVYEREAITKWINEHGTSPFTRQPLQLSELQPDDHLRQLAARRRNLVVSSDAQHSKVTFSLLRTDARPTELVYP
;
A
#
# COMPACT_ATOMS: atom_id res chain seq x y z
N MET A 1 7.08 1.45 -0.66
CA MET A 1 5.82 2.21 -0.61
C MET A 1 5.47 2.37 0.86
N GLU A 2 5.78 3.53 1.43
CA GLU A 2 5.47 3.81 2.83
C GLU A 2 3.98 4.13 2.94
N LEU A 3 3.30 3.50 3.89
CA LEU A 3 1.86 3.63 4.08
C LEU A 3 1.61 4.81 5.02
N PHE A 4 0.66 5.70 4.67
CA PHE A 4 0.28 6.83 5.54
C PHE A 4 0.02 6.35 6.97
N ARG A 5 0.64 7.03 7.95
CA ARG A 5 0.44 6.77 9.38
C ARG A 5 -0.79 7.51 9.88
N ASP A 6 -0.89 8.79 9.57
CA ASP A 6 -2.01 9.66 9.94
C ASP A 6 -2.50 10.41 8.70
N PRO A 7 -3.30 9.73 7.84
CA PRO A 7 -3.83 10.34 6.64
C PRO A 7 -4.81 11.46 6.97
N VAL A 8 -4.58 12.63 6.37
CA VAL A 8 -5.47 13.79 6.43
C VAL A 8 -5.91 14.21 5.04
N ILE A 9 -7.19 14.53 4.89
CA ILE A 9 -7.79 15.08 3.68
C ILE A 9 -7.79 16.60 3.77
N ALA A 10 -7.32 17.27 2.72
CA ALA A 10 -7.47 18.71 2.56
C ALA A 10 -8.75 19.05 1.77
N ASN A 11 -9.15 20.32 1.77
CA ASN A 11 -10.30 20.84 1.03
C ASN A 11 -10.23 20.60 -0.50
N ASP A 12 -9.04 20.32 -1.02
CA ASP A 12 -8.80 19.95 -2.43
C ASP A 12 -9.09 18.47 -2.73
N GLY A 13 -9.55 17.70 -1.73
CA GLY A 13 -9.89 16.29 -1.84
C GLY A 13 -8.68 15.36 -1.87
N ARG A 14 -7.47 15.86 -1.60
CA ARG A 14 -6.25 15.06 -1.59
C ARG A 14 -5.90 14.62 -0.18
N VAL A 15 -5.30 13.44 -0.10
CA VAL A 15 -4.82 12.84 1.14
C VAL A 15 -3.33 13.06 1.28
N TYR A 16 -2.91 13.49 2.46
CA TYR A 16 -1.52 13.71 2.82
C TYR A 16 -1.21 13.04 4.16
N GLU A 17 0.07 12.88 4.46
CA GLU A 17 0.53 12.59 5.82
C GLU A 17 0.44 13.86 6.65
N ARG A 18 -0.13 13.80 7.86
CA ARG A 18 -0.33 14.97 8.72
C ARG A 18 0.95 15.77 8.92
N GLU A 19 2.03 15.11 9.32
CA GLU A 19 3.31 15.78 9.62
C GLU A 19 3.87 16.52 8.40
N ALA A 20 3.79 15.89 7.22
CA ALA A 20 4.32 16.45 5.99
C ALA A 20 3.53 17.67 5.52
N ILE A 21 2.19 17.57 5.52
CA ILE A 21 1.34 18.68 5.06
C ILE A 21 1.34 19.83 6.08
N THR A 22 1.40 19.55 7.38
CA THR A 22 1.53 20.58 8.41
C THR A 22 2.82 21.37 8.24
N LYS A 23 3.96 20.70 8.02
CA LYS A 23 5.22 21.37 7.73
C LYS A 23 5.14 22.24 6.48
N TRP A 24 4.56 21.71 5.40
CA TRP A 24 4.41 22.44 4.15
C TRP A 24 3.55 23.70 4.30
N ILE A 25 2.40 23.59 4.97
CA ILE A 25 1.50 24.74 5.21
C ILE A 25 2.21 25.81 6.05
N ASN A 26 2.98 25.42 7.06
CA ASN A 26 3.74 26.37 7.88
C ASN A 26 4.82 27.12 7.07
N GLU A 27 5.42 26.49 6.06
CA GLU A 27 6.47 27.08 5.23
C GLU A 27 5.91 27.87 4.02
N HIS A 28 4.84 27.39 3.39
CA HIS A 28 4.36 27.89 2.09
C HIS A 28 2.92 28.39 2.10
N GLY A 29 2.10 28.02 3.09
CA GLY A 29 0.69 28.42 3.20
C GLY A 29 -0.22 27.95 2.06
N THR A 30 0.19 26.96 1.27
CA THR A 30 -0.50 26.53 0.04
C THR A 30 -0.58 25.01 -0.07
N SER A 31 -1.48 24.48 -0.92
CA SER A 31 -1.48 23.06 -1.28
C SER A 31 -0.28 22.73 -2.17
N PRO A 32 0.47 21.64 -1.91
CA PRO A 32 1.61 21.23 -2.73
C PRO A 32 1.26 20.97 -4.20
N PHE A 33 0.00 20.61 -4.48
CA PHE A 33 -0.44 20.19 -5.81
C PHE A 33 -1.17 21.30 -6.56
N THR A 34 -2.13 21.96 -5.91
CA THR A 34 -2.95 22.97 -6.57
C THR A 34 -2.34 24.37 -6.45
N ARG A 35 -1.36 24.56 -5.55
CA ARG A 35 -0.78 25.85 -5.17
C ARG A 35 -1.81 26.87 -4.68
N GLN A 36 -3.03 26.42 -4.36
CA GLN A 36 -4.06 27.25 -3.75
C GLN A 36 -3.75 27.45 -2.27
N PRO A 37 -4.17 28.58 -1.66
CA PRO A 37 -4.08 28.78 -0.22
C PRO A 37 -4.67 27.59 0.53
N LEU A 38 -3.93 27.08 1.52
CA LEU A 38 -4.36 25.94 2.33
C LEU A 38 -3.99 26.20 3.79
N GLN A 39 -4.95 26.03 4.68
CA GLN A 39 -4.79 26.24 6.11
C GLN A 39 -4.87 24.92 6.89
N LEU A 40 -4.20 24.87 8.04
CA LEU A 40 -4.23 23.71 8.95
C LEU A 40 -5.63 23.35 9.43
N SER A 41 -6.51 24.35 9.59
CA SER A 41 -7.91 24.17 9.98
C SER A 41 -8.76 23.47 8.92
N GLU A 42 -8.29 23.43 7.66
CA GLU A 42 -8.97 22.81 6.53
C GLU A 42 -8.58 21.33 6.36
N LEU A 43 -7.71 20.82 7.24
CA LEU A 43 -7.31 19.41 7.26
C LEU A 43 -8.26 18.58 8.11
N GLN A 44 -8.86 17.57 7.50
CA GLN A 44 -9.75 16.62 8.17
C GLN A 44 -9.07 15.24 8.26
N PRO A 45 -9.05 14.58 9.44
CA PRO A 45 -8.54 13.22 9.54
C PRO A 45 -9.41 12.23 8.75
N ASP A 46 -8.78 11.29 8.05
CA ASP A 46 -9.48 10.15 7.41
C ASP A 46 -9.27 8.87 8.22
N ASP A 47 -10.24 8.57 9.08
CA ASP A 47 -10.26 7.36 9.90
C ASP A 47 -10.38 6.07 9.08
N HIS A 48 -11.01 6.12 7.92
CA HIS A 48 -11.19 4.95 7.05
C HIS A 48 -9.86 4.57 6.39
N LEU A 49 -9.12 5.55 5.87
CA LEU A 49 -7.76 5.33 5.36
C LEU A 49 -6.80 4.91 6.47
N ARG A 50 -6.94 5.45 7.68
CA ARG A 50 -6.15 5.02 8.84
C ARG A 50 -6.37 3.54 9.16
N GLN A 51 -7.62 3.08 9.15
CA GLN A 51 -7.96 1.67 9.36
C GLN A 51 -7.45 0.77 8.23
N LEU A 52 -7.61 1.17 6.98
CA LEU A 52 -7.10 0.43 5.82
C LEU A 52 -5.57 0.31 5.87
N ALA A 53 -4.89 1.40 6.22
CA ALA A 53 -3.45 1.44 6.38
C ALA A 53 -2.98 0.52 7.53
N ALA A 54 -3.64 0.59 8.69
CA ALA A 54 -3.34 -0.29 9.82
C ALA A 54 -3.55 -1.78 9.48
N ARG A 55 -4.65 -2.11 8.80
CA ARG A 55 -4.92 -3.49 8.35
C ARG A 55 -3.81 -4.02 7.45
N ARG A 56 -3.36 -3.22 6.47
CA ARG A 56 -2.32 -3.66 5.54
C ARG A 56 -0.96 -3.83 6.22
N ARG A 57 -0.62 -2.99 7.22
CA ARG A 57 0.58 -3.20 8.05
C ARG A 57 0.57 -4.55 8.77
N ASN A 58 -0.58 -4.94 9.33
CA ASN A 58 -0.69 -6.22 10.05
C ASN A 58 -0.59 -7.45 9.13
N LEU A 59 -0.96 -7.32 7.85
CA LEU A 59 -0.83 -8.41 6.88
C LEU A 59 0.62 -8.66 6.46
N VAL A 60 1.46 -7.62 6.42
CA VAL A 60 2.89 -7.76 6.06
C VAL A 60 3.69 -8.45 7.18
N VAL A 61 3.27 -8.31 8.44
CA VAL A 61 3.93 -8.95 9.59
C VAL A 61 3.73 -10.48 9.62
N SER A 62 2.79 -11.01 8.82
CA SER A 62 2.44 -12.44 8.82
C SER A 62 3.11 -13.26 7.71
N SER A 63 3.89 -12.66 6.81
CA SER A 63 4.42 -13.38 5.63
C SER A 63 5.89 -13.83 5.71
N ASP A 64 6.62 -13.53 6.79
CA ASP A 64 8.04 -13.92 6.93
C ASP A 64 8.28 -15.17 7.80
N ALA A 65 7.23 -15.83 8.30
CA ALA A 65 7.38 -17.01 9.18
C ALA A 65 6.89 -18.35 8.59
N GLN A 66 6.36 -18.41 7.37
CA GLN A 66 5.91 -19.69 6.78
C GLN A 66 6.08 -19.77 5.24
N HIS A 67 7.31 -19.71 4.74
CA HIS A 67 7.67 -20.40 3.49
C HIS A 67 8.82 -21.38 3.75
N SER A 68 8.59 -22.29 4.70
CA SER A 68 9.38 -23.52 4.81
C SER A 68 8.60 -24.68 4.22
N LYS A 69 9.17 -25.29 3.17
CA LYS A 69 8.84 -26.59 2.56
C LYS A 69 7.57 -26.64 1.70
N VAL A 70 7.68 -26.16 0.46
CA VAL A 70 6.92 -26.78 -0.64
C VAL A 70 7.59 -28.12 -0.93
N THR A 71 7.23 -29.13 -0.16
CA THR A 71 7.55 -30.53 -0.47
C THR A 71 6.74 -30.88 -1.71
N PHE A 72 7.36 -30.75 -2.88
CA PHE A 72 6.82 -31.25 -4.14
C PHE A 72 6.93 -32.79 -4.10
N SER A 73 5.93 -33.42 -3.50
CA SER A 73 5.75 -34.88 -3.40
C SER A 73 4.24 -35.03 -3.32
N LEU A 74 3.49 -35.48 -4.32
CA LEU A 74 3.60 -36.68 -5.14
C LEU A 74 2.61 -36.42 -6.29
N LEU A 75 2.97 -36.75 -7.53
CA LEU A 75 2.11 -37.56 -8.40
C LEU A 75 3.04 -38.23 -9.42
N ARG A 76 3.62 -39.36 -8.99
CA ARG A 76 4.16 -40.36 -9.90
C ARG A 76 2.95 -41.16 -10.39
N THR A 77 2.56 -41.00 -11.66
CA THR A 77 1.79 -42.04 -12.35
C THR A 77 2.13 -42.05 -13.82
N ASP A 78 2.57 -43.23 -14.26
CA ASP A 78 2.99 -43.63 -15.60
C ASP A 78 2.08 -43.19 -16.74
N ALA A 79 2.68 -42.73 -17.84
CA ALA A 79 2.33 -43.15 -19.20
C ALA A 79 3.47 -42.88 -20.19
N ARG A 80 3.69 -43.83 -21.08
CA ARG A 80 4.88 -44.13 -21.90
C ARG A 80 5.24 -43.11 -22.99
N PRO A 81 6.49 -43.14 -23.51
CA PRO A 81 6.93 -42.28 -24.60
C PRO A 81 6.34 -42.77 -25.93
N THR A 82 5.88 -41.84 -26.77
CA THR A 82 5.68 -42.12 -28.20
C THR A 82 6.38 -41.03 -28.99
N GLU A 83 7.54 -41.41 -29.51
CA GLU A 83 8.28 -40.75 -30.57
C GLU A 83 7.35 -40.64 -31.79
N LEU A 84 7.01 -39.42 -32.19
CA LEU A 84 6.38 -39.15 -33.48
C LEU A 84 7.12 -38.02 -34.16
N VAL A 85 7.97 -38.44 -35.09
CA VAL A 85 8.63 -37.66 -36.13
C VAL A 85 7.56 -37.16 -37.12
N TYR A 86 7.88 -36.03 -37.77
CA TYR A 86 7.47 -35.56 -39.12
C TYR A 86 6.56 -34.33 -39.19
N PRO A 87 6.60 -33.57 -40.30
CA PRO A 87 7.44 -33.74 -41.51
C PRO A 87 8.72 -32.88 -41.56
#